data_AF-A0A514MGK0-F1
#
_entry.id   AF-A0A514MGK0-F1
#
_cell.length_a   1.000
_cell.length_b   1.000
_cell.length_c   1.000
_cell.angle_alpha   90.00
_cell.angle_beta   90.00
_cell.angle_gamma   90.00
#
_symmetry.space_group_name_H-M   'P 1'
#
loop_
_entity.id
_entity.type
_entity.pdbx_description
1 polymer ?
#
loop_
_entity_poly.entity_id
_entity_poly.type
_entity_poly.pdbx_seq_one_letter_code
_entity_poly.pdbx_strand_id
1 'polypeptide(L)'
;LCIVLLTDPSRHILLFVPSSGRHFYLAVDRLQFKMRTLLELLGVVADRRGALPIAICVSSRDELDTVCAAVANLPFVSLSPLYSDQAEAERASVIEKFRQSAIQWNQTKDADISESPKAESMASKLSILVATDACLPMAAMGEAPLLARVLINYELPTKKEAYLRRMSACLAADGIVINMVVGGEVATLKGLEETSGLLIA
;
A
#
# COMPACT_ATOMS: atom_id res chain seq x y z
N LEU A 1 -18.08 10.50 0.90
CA LEU A 1 -17.82 11.22 -0.37
C LEU A 1 -16.47 10.70 -0.87
N CYS A 2 -16.35 9.76 -1.82
CA CYS A 2 -16.98 9.65 -3.13
C CYS A 2 -17.56 8.25 -3.38
N ILE A 3 -18.86 8.18 -3.65
CA ILE A 3 -19.46 7.19 -4.53
C ILE A 3 -20.00 8.02 -5.68
N VAL A 4 -19.50 7.80 -6.90
CA VAL A 4 -20.20 8.24 -8.11
C VAL A 4 -20.64 6.97 -8.82
N LEU A 5 -21.87 6.56 -8.53
CA LEU A 5 -22.67 5.73 -9.42
C LEU A 5 -23.01 6.59 -10.63
N LEU A 6 -22.59 6.19 -11.82
CA LEU A 6 -23.25 6.57 -13.06
C LEU A 6 -23.39 5.35 -13.96
N THR A 7 -24.64 4.94 -14.12
CA THR A 7 -25.15 4.08 -15.17
C THR A 7 -25.14 4.85 -16.50
N ASP A 8 -24.22 4.51 -17.41
CA ASP A 8 -24.32 4.83 -18.85
C ASP A 8 -23.60 3.74 -19.67
N PRO A 9 -24.26 3.01 -20.60
CA PRO A 9 -23.69 1.83 -21.25
C PRO A 9 -22.67 2.09 -22.37
N SER A 10 -22.16 3.31 -22.60
CA SER A 10 -21.45 3.57 -23.88
C SER A 10 -20.18 4.42 -23.87
N ARG A 11 -19.61 4.83 -22.73
CA ARG A 11 -18.26 5.48 -22.71
C ARG A 11 -17.46 5.12 -21.47
N HIS A 12 -16.56 4.15 -21.61
CA HIS A 12 -15.62 3.75 -20.56
C HIS A 12 -14.40 4.68 -20.53
N ILE A 13 -14.48 5.79 -19.79
CA ILE A 13 -13.30 6.44 -19.21
C ILE A 13 -13.62 6.72 -17.74
N LEU A 14 -13.20 5.79 -16.87
CA LEU A 14 -13.20 5.97 -15.42
C LEU A 14 -12.11 6.99 -15.08
N LEU A 15 -12.49 8.25 -14.91
CA LEU A 15 -11.63 9.24 -14.25
C LEU A 15 -11.61 8.91 -12.76
N PHE A 16 -10.61 8.14 -12.34
CA PHE A 16 -10.26 8.01 -10.93
C PHE A 16 -9.79 9.37 -10.44
N VAL A 17 -10.68 10.12 -9.79
CA VAL A 17 -10.27 11.24 -8.95
C VAL A 17 -9.66 10.58 -7.71
N PRO A 18 -8.34 10.68 -7.49
CA PRO A 18 -7.75 10.12 -6.29
C PRO A 18 -8.44 10.78 -5.10
N SER A 19 -9.04 9.96 -4.23
CA SER A 19 -9.50 10.46 -2.93
C SER A 19 -8.32 11.16 -2.27
N SER A 20 -8.57 12.27 -1.57
CA SER A 20 -7.56 13.04 -0.84
C SER A 20 -7.04 12.23 0.37
N GLY A 21 -6.46 11.05 0.12
CA GLY A 21 -5.76 10.26 1.11
C GLY A 21 -4.71 11.14 1.79
N ARG A 22 -4.29 10.76 2.98
CA ARG A 22 -3.22 11.51 3.65
C ARG A 22 -1.91 11.04 3.06
N HIS A 23 -1.18 11.95 2.42
CA HIS A 23 0.13 11.67 1.84
C HIS A 23 1.20 12.24 2.76
N PHE A 24 2.13 11.38 3.14
CA PHE A 24 3.30 11.76 3.92
C PHE A 24 4.56 11.36 3.18
N TYR A 25 5.68 11.99 3.53
CA TYR A 25 6.98 11.46 3.20
C TYR A 25 7.83 11.23 4.45
N LEU A 26 8.68 10.21 4.38
CA LEU A 26 9.67 9.89 5.37
C LEU A 26 11.04 10.16 4.76
N ALA A 27 11.67 11.24 5.21
CA ALA A 27 13.02 11.59 4.79
C ALA A 27 14.02 10.55 5.30
N VAL A 28 14.83 10.01 4.40
CA VAL A 28 15.90 9.08 4.69
C VAL A 28 17.21 9.72 4.25
N ASP A 29 18.21 9.79 5.11
CA ASP A 29 19.49 10.46 4.78
C ASP A 29 20.16 9.81 3.55
N ARG A 30 20.34 8.48 3.60
CA ARG A 30 21.00 7.70 2.54
C ARG A 30 20.23 6.44 2.22
N LEU A 31 20.37 5.97 0.99
CA LEU A 31 19.73 4.74 0.51
C LEU A 31 19.98 3.53 1.44
N GLN A 32 21.20 3.39 1.95
CA GLN A 32 21.57 2.31 2.89
C GLN A 32 20.74 2.28 4.20
N PHE A 33 20.14 3.41 4.60
CA PHE A 33 19.30 3.47 5.80
C PHE A 33 17.83 3.17 5.52
N LYS A 34 17.40 3.11 4.24
CA LYS A 34 16.00 2.94 3.84
C LYS A 34 15.39 1.66 4.41
N MET A 35 16.12 0.54 4.31
CA MET A 35 15.68 -0.74 4.88
C MET A 35 15.50 -0.65 6.40
N ARG A 36 16.50 -0.12 7.13
CA ARG A 36 16.43 0.01 8.58
C ARG A 36 15.21 0.86 8.99
N THR A 37 15.02 1.99 8.34
CA THR A 37 13.90 2.90 8.59
C THR A 37 12.54 2.23 8.29
N LEU A 38 12.45 1.40 7.24
CA LEU A 38 11.26 0.61 6.97
C LEU A 38 10.94 -0.35 8.12
N LEU A 39 11.93 -1.11 8.60
CA LEU A 39 11.74 -2.07 9.68
C LEU A 39 11.35 -1.37 11.00
N GLU A 40 11.98 -0.23 11.31
CA GLU A 40 11.64 0.59 12.47
C GLU A 40 10.19 1.12 12.38
N LEU A 41 9.76 1.60 11.21
CA LEU A 41 8.39 2.02 10.97
C LEU A 41 7.39 0.88 11.16
N LEU A 42 7.68 -0.30 10.62
CA LEU A 42 6.81 -1.48 10.78
C LEU A 42 6.71 -1.92 12.25
N GLY A 43 7.80 -1.84 13.02
CA GLY A 43 7.79 -2.11 14.46
C GLY A 43 6.86 -1.15 15.22
N VAL A 44 7.00 0.17 14.98
CA VAL A 44 6.15 1.20 15.60
C VAL A 44 4.67 0.99 15.24
N VAL A 45 4.38 0.56 14.02
CA VAL A 45 3.01 0.29 13.57
C VAL A 45 2.45 -0.99 14.22
N ALA A 46 3.25 -2.05 14.31
CA ALA A 46 2.86 -3.31 14.94
C ALA A 46 2.44 -3.13 16.41
N ASP A 47 3.17 -2.31 17.16
CA ASP A 47 2.88 -2.01 18.57
C ASP A 47 1.53 -1.28 18.77
N ARG A 48 1.04 -0.58 17.74
CA ARG A 48 -0.17 0.25 17.81
C ARG A 48 -1.39 -0.36 17.13
N ARG A 49 -1.17 -1.23 16.13
CA ARG A 49 -2.21 -1.75 15.24
C ARG A 49 -1.95 -3.22 14.92
N GLY A 50 -2.71 -4.12 15.53
CA GLY A 50 -2.76 -5.51 15.09
C GLY A 50 -3.39 -5.63 13.69
N ALA A 51 -2.91 -6.59 12.91
CA ALA A 51 -3.46 -6.99 11.60
C ALA A 51 -3.54 -5.88 10.52
N LEU A 52 -2.86 -4.74 10.70
CA LEU A 52 -2.96 -3.64 9.74
C LEU A 52 -2.51 -4.11 8.33
N PRO A 53 -3.36 -3.93 7.30
CA PRO A 53 -3.00 -4.23 5.92
C PRO A 53 -2.09 -3.14 5.34
N ILE A 54 -0.87 -3.52 4.97
CA ILE A 54 0.16 -2.63 4.42
C ILE A 54 0.61 -3.17 3.06
N ALA A 55 0.53 -2.33 2.03
CA ALA A 55 1.13 -2.60 0.73
C ALA A 55 2.46 -1.84 0.60
N ILE A 56 3.53 -2.52 0.21
CA ILE A 56 4.86 -1.94 -0.03
C ILE A 56 5.16 -2.08 -1.51
N CYS A 57 5.34 -0.96 -2.21
CA CYS A 57 5.68 -0.95 -3.62
C CYS A 57 7.17 -0.68 -3.84
N VAL A 58 7.77 -1.53 -4.67
CA VAL A 58 9.14 -1.45 -5.16
C VAL A 58 9.15 -1.50 -6.69
N SER A 59 10.27 -1.18 -7.31
CA SER A 59 10.40 -0.99 -8.77
C SER A 59 11.06 -2.18 -9.45
N SER A 60 11.81 -3.01 -8.72
CA SER A 60 12.54 -4.15 -9.27
C SER A 60 12.29 -5.45 -8.48
N ARG A 61 12.60 -6.59 -9.11
CA ARG A 61 12.51 -7.90 -8.45
C ARG A 61 13.60 -8.07 -7.39
N ASP A 62 14.82 -7.64 -7.67
CA ASP A 62 15.93 -7.75 -6.71
C ASP A 62 15.64 -6.96 -5.42
N GLU A 63 15.06 -5.76 -5.55
CA GLU A 63 14.64 -4.98 -4.38
C GLU A 63 13.45 -5.64 -3.65
N LEU A 64 12.51 -6.25 -4.40
CA LEU A 64 11.42 -7.01 -3.80
C LEU A 64 11.94 -8.15 -2.94
N ASP A 65 12.87 -8.96 -3.46
CA ASP A 65 13.44 -10.09 -2.74
C ASP A 65 14.22 -9.61 -1.50
N THR A 66 14.94 -8.49 -1.61
CA THR A 66 15.67 -7.86 -0.50
C THR A 66 14.71 -7.37 0.60
N VAL A 67 13.64 -6.65 0.24
CA VAL A 67 12.61 -6.21 1.19
C VAL A 67 11.90 -7.40 1.81
N CYS A 68 11.56 -8.42 1.03
CA CYS A 68 10.89 -9.61 1.52
C CYS A 68 11.77 -10.38 2.52
N ALA A 69 13.05 -10.59 2.22
CA ALA A 69 13.98 -11.24 3.13
C ALA A 69 14.10 -10.50 4.47
N ALA A 70 14.19 -9.16 4.44
CA ALA A 70 14.28 -8.36 5.66
C ALA A 70 12.97 -8.39 6.47
N VAL A 71 11.82 -8.23 5.79
CA VAL A 71 10.49 -8.15 6.43
C VAL A 71 10.03 -9.52 6.95
N ALA A 72 10.37 -10.63 6.27
CA ALA A 72 10.01 -11.98 6.68
C ALA A 72 10.62 -12.38 8.04
N ASN A 73 11.74 -11.78 8.43
CA ASN A 73 12.39 -12.04 9.71
C ASN A 73 11.67 -11.38 10.90
N LEU A 74 10.66 -10.54 10.66
CA LEU A 74 9.91 -9.87 11.71
C LEU A 74 8.84 -10.83 12.28
N PRO A 75 8.82 -11.10 13.61
CA PRO A 75 7.92 -12.10 14.20
C PRO A 75 6.45 -11.68 14.15
N PHE A 76 6.19 -10.37 14.00
CA PHE A 76 4.89 -9.74 13.98
C PHE A 76 4.33 -9.49 12.57
N VAL A 77 4.92 -10.08 11.52
CA VAL A 77 4.48 -9.89 10.13
C VAL A 77 3.98 -11.20 9.50
N SER A 78 2.90 -11.10 8.75
CA SER A 78 2.50 -12.05 7.71
C SER A 78 2.80 -11.42 6.35
N LEU A 79 3.76 -11.98 5.62
CA LEU A 79 4.26 -11.43 4.37
C LEU A 79 3.70 -12.19 3.17
N SER A 80 3.29 -11.46 2.13
CA SER A 80 2.89 -12.01 0.83
C SER A 80 3.59 -11.24 -0.31
N PRO A 81 4.57 -11.84 -1.00
CA PRO A 81 5.22 -11.22 -2.14
C PRO A 81 4.36 -11.31 -3.41
N LEU A 82 4.45 -10.29 -4.26
CA LEU A 82 3.75 -10.19 -5.54
C LEU A 82 4.72 -9.78 -6.66
N TYR A 83 5.04 -10.72 -7.55
CA TYR A 83 6.07 -10.56 -8.57
C TYR A 83 5.71 -11.27 -9.89
N SER A 84 6.43 -10.95 -10.97
CA SER A 84 5.94 -11.14 -12.35
C SER A 84 6.01 -12.57 -12.89
N ASP A 85 6.85 -13.43 -12.32
CA ASP A 85 6.99 -14.84 -12.71
C ASP A 85 6.11 -15.79 -11.88
N GLN A 86 5.20 -15.26 -11.03
CA GLN A 86 4.16 -16.09 -10.40
C GLN A 86 3.16 -16.57 -11.43
N ALA A 87 2.69 -17.80 -11.25
CA ALA A 87 1.56 -18.30 -12.01
C ALA A 87 0.33 -17.39 -11.76
N GLU A 88 -0.47 -17.15 -12.79
CA GLU A 88 -1.63 -16.26 -12.70
C GLU A 88 -2.58 -16.64 -11.56
N ALA A 89 -2.83 -17.94 -11.37
CA ALA A 89 -3.66 -18.46 -10.29
C ALA A 89 -3.05 -18.19 -8.89
N GLU A 90 -1.72 -18.28 -8.75
CA GLU A 90 -1.02 -17.97 -7.50
C GLU A 90 -1.12 -16.48 -7.21
N ARG A 91 -0.83 -15.63 -8.19
CA ARG A 91 -0.93 -14.17 -8.10
C ARG A 91 -2.35 -13.73 -7.68
N ALA A 92 -3.37 -14.28 -8.33
CA ALA A 92 -4.77 -14.02 -7.99
C ALA A 92 -5.10 -14.49 -6.56
N SER A 93 -4.60 -15.65 -6.14
CA SER A 93 -4.79 -16.15 -4.78
C SER A 93 -4.17 -15.22 -3.73
N VAL A 94 -2.96 -14.71 -3.99
CA VAL A 94 -2.27 -13.77 -3.11
C VAL A 94 -3.05 -12.46 -2.97
N ILE A 95 -3.47 -11.88 -4.11
CA ILE A 95 -4.26 -10.64 -4.15
C ILE A 95 -5.55 -10.81 -3.35
N GLU A 96 -6.29 -11.88 -3.58
CA GLU A 96 -7.60 -12.09 -2.94
C GLU A 96 -7.47 -12.34 -1.43
N LYS A 97 -6.49 -13.14 -0.99
CA LYS A 97 -6.22 -13.37 0.45
C LYS A 97 -5.87 -12.07 1.18
N PHE A 98 -5.01 -11.24 0.57
CA PHE A 98 -4.67 -9.95 1.14
C PHE A 98 -5.90 -9.04 1.21
N ARG A 99 -6.68 -8.97 0.12
CA ARG A 99 -7.88 -8.14 0.03
C ARG A 99 -8.94 -8.54 1.05
N GLN A 100 -9.15 -9.83 1.29
CA GLN A 100 -10.05 -10.34 2.32
C GLN A 100 -9.61 -9.91 3.72
N SER A 101 -8.31 -10.03 4.01
CA SER A 101 -7.72 -9.56 5.28
C SER A 101 -7.93 -8.05 5.45
N ALA A 102 -7.79 -7.29 4.36
CA ALA A 102 -8.00 -5.85 4.37
C ALA A 102 -9.47 -5.45 4.60
N ILE A 103 -10.41 -6.12 3.94
CA ILE A 103 -11.85 -5.90 4.14
C ILE A 103 -12.25 -6.19 5.58
N GLN A 104 -11.78 -7.31 6.14
CA GLN A 104 -12.05 -7.68 7.52
C GLN A 104 -11.52 -6.61 8.48
N TRP A 105 -10.28 -6.15 8.29
CA TRP A 105 -9.70 -5.10 9.12
C TRP A 105 -10.49 -3.78 9.03
N ASN A 106 -10.91 -3.40 7.82
CA ASN A 106 -11.68 -2.17 7.58
C ASN A 106 -13.03 -2.21 8.30
N GLN A 107 -13.71 -3.35 8.32
CA GLN A 107 -15.00 -3.53 9.01
C GLN A 107 -14.86 -3.48 10.53
N THR A 108 -13.82 -4.09 11.10
CA THR A 108 -13.58 -4.08 12.56
C THR A 108 -13.38 -2.65 13.08
N LYS A 109 -12.69 -1.80 12.32
CA LYS A 109 -12.46 -0.39 12.68
C LYS A 109 -13.76 0.42 12.76
N ASP A 110 -14.73 0.15 11.90
CA ASP A 110 -16.01 0.86 11.89
C ASP A 110 -16.96 0.39 13.00
N ALA A 111 -16.81 -0.86 13.48
CA ALA A 111 -17.58 -1.41 14.60
C ALA A 111 -17.07 -0.94 15.98
N ASP A 112 -15.78 -0.59 16.10
CA ASP A 112 -15.11 -0.17 17.35
C ASP A 112 -15.51 1.25 17.83
N ILE A 113 -16.47 1.90 17.16
CA ILE A 113 -17.10 3.15 17.62
C ILE A 113 -18.21 2.87 18.67
N SER A 114 -18.67 1.62 18.81
CA SER A 114 -19.57 1.21 19.90
C SER A 114 -18.95 0.11 20.77
N GLU A 115 -18.70 0.45 22.03
CA GLU A 115 -18.36 -0.42 23.17
C GLU A 115 -16.91 -0.93 23.35
N SER A 116 -16.32 -0.42 24.44
CA SER A 116 -15.24 -0.89 25.35
C SER A 116 -14.18 -1.94 24.91
N PRO A 117 -12.92 -1.77 25.35
CA PRO A 117 -11.83 -2.66 24.98
C PRO A 117 -11.80 -3.88 25.90
N LYS A 118 -11.96 -5.09 25.35
CA LYS A 118 -11.28 -6.30 25.82
C LYS A 118 -11.59 -7.50 24.93
N ALA A 119 -10.57 -7.94 24.20
CA ALA A 119 -10.30 -9.35 24.04
C ALA A 119 -8.78 -9.49 23.86
N GLU A 120 -8.18 -10.38 24.66
CA GLU A 120 -6.81 -10.85 24.51
C GLU A 120 -6.68 -11.51 23.13
N SER A 121 -6.43 -10.69 22.10
CA SER A 121 -6.25 -11.17 20.74
C SER A 121 -4.82 -11.66 20.61
N MET A 122 -4.66 -12.95 20.27
CA MET A 122 -3.43 -13.48 19.69
C MET A 122 -2.83 -12.41 18.78
N ALA A 123 -1.67 -11.86 19.16
CA ALA A 123 -1.10 -10.65 18.56
C ALA A 123 -1.18 -10.75 17.03
N SER A 124 -2.16 -10.07 16.45
CA SER A 124 -2.52 -10.33 15.07
C SER A 124 -1.45 -9.68 14.21
N LYS A 125 -0.68 -10.51 13.49
CA LYS A 125 0.46 -10.06 12.70
C LYS A 125 0.02 -9.03 11.66
N LEU A 126 0.86 -8.03 11.41
CA LEU A 126 0.68 -7.10 10.28
C LEU A 126 0.53 -7.90 8.98
N SER A 127 -0.45 -7.56 8.16
CA SER A 127 -0.62 -8.18 6.84
C SER A 127 0.14 -7.32 5.83
N ILE A 128 1.30 -7.79 5.37
CA ILE A 128 2.17 -7.05 4.47
C ILE A 128 2.18 -7.72 3.10
N LEU A 129 1.88 -6.93 2.06
CA LEU A 129 2.06 -7.32 0.67
C LEU A 129 3.16 -6.47 0.05
N VAL A 130 4.19 -7.11 -0.51
CA VAL A 130 5.28 -6.41 -1.21
C VAL A 130 5.12 -6.69 -2.70
N ALA A 131 5.06 -5.64 -3.53
CA ALA A 131 4.76 -5.77 -4.95
C ALA A 131 5.65 -4.91 -5.84
N THR A 132 5.87 -5.39 -7.05
CA THR A 132 6.31 -4.55 -8.18
C THR A 132 5.11 -3.97 -8.93
N ASP A 133 5.32 -2.84 -9.61
CA ASP A 133 4.27 -2.15 -10.38
C ASP A 133 3.62 -3.03 -11.47
N ALA A 134 4.38 -3.98 -12.02
CA ALA A 134 3.93 -4.89 -13.07
C ALA A 134 2.85 -5.86 -12.58
N CYS A 135 2.81 -6.14 -11.28
CA CYS A 135 1.94 -7.18 -10.71
C CYS A 135 0.75 -6.63 -9.95
N LEU A 136 0.69 -5.30 -9.78
CA LEU A 136 -0.42 -4.63 -9.11
C LEU A 136 -1.76 -4.90 -9.81
N PRO A 137 -2.86 -5.04 -9.05
CA PRO A 137 -4.18 -5.26 -9.61
C PRO A 137 -4.54 -4.27 -10.72
N MET A 138 -5.06 -4.78 -11.83
CA MET A 138 -5.48 -3.97 -12.97
C MET A 138 -6.99 -4.08 -13.21
N ALA A 139 -7.70 -2.95 -13.10
CA ALA A 139 -9.14 -2.89 -13.40
C ALA A 139 -9.47 -3.34 -14.83
N ALA A 140 -8.57 -3.10 -15.79
CA ALA A 140 -8.72 -3.56 -17.19
C ALA A 140 -8.74 -5.09 -17.31
N MET A 141 -8.17 -5.80 -16.34
CA MET A 141 -8.19 -7.26 -16.22
C MET A 141 -9.33 -7.76 -15.31
N GLY A 142 -10.24 -6.87 -14.89
CA GLY A 142 -11.34 -7.20 -13.97
C GLY A 142 -10.91 -7.33 -12.50
N GLU A 143 -9.70 -6.89 -12.14
CA GLU A 143 -9.17 -7.05 -10.80
C GLU A 143 -9.56 -5.90 -9.88
N ALA A 144 -9.99 -6.23 -8.67
CA ALA A 144 -10.29 -5.26 -7.63
C ALA A 144 -9.00 -4.77 -6.93
N PRO A 145 -9.00 -3.54 -6.39
CA PRO A 145 -7.86 -3.03 -5.63
C PRO A 145 -7.63 -3.82 -4.33
N LEU A 146 -6.40 -3.74 -3.79
CA LEU A 146 -5.97 -4.45 -2.58
C LEU A 146 -6.65 -3.94 -1.30
N LEU A 147 -7.12 -2.68 -1.30
CA LEU A 147 -7.75 -2.02 -0.15
C LEU A 147 -6.85 -1.89 1.09
N ALA A 148 -5.54 -1.80 0.89
CA ALA A 148 -4.58 -1.56 1.96
C ALA A 148 -4.86 -0.25 2.70
N ARG A 149 -4.56 -0.24 3.99
CA ARG A 149 -4.69 0.95 4.85
C ARG A 149 -3.52 1.89 4.72
N VAL A 150 -2.34 1.31 4.53
CA VAL A 150 -1.10 2.03 4.32
C VAL A 150 -0.47 1.53 3.03
N LEU A 151 -0.18 2.45 2.13
CA LEU A 151 0.68 2.23 0.98
C LEU A 151 2.04 2.86 1.28
N ILE A 152 3.09 2.05 1.29
CA ILE A 152 4.47 2.52 1.41
C ILE A 152 5.09 2.46 0.02
N ASN A 153 5.40 3.62 -0.55
CA ASN A 153 6.30 3.71 -1.69
C ASN A 153 7.73 3.60 -1.17
N TYR A 154 8.23 2.37 -1.10
CA TYR A 154 9.61 2.14 -0.67
C TYR A 154 10.58 2.70 -1.70
N GLU A 155 10.30 2.55 -2.99
CA GLU A 155 10.95 3.35 -4.04
C GLU A 155 9.99 4.42 -4.54
N LEU A 156 10.43 5.67 -4.61
CA LEU A 156 9.60 6.78 -5.04
C LEU A 156 9.30 6.66 -6.55
N PRO A 157 8.03 6.63 -6.98
CA PRO A 157 7.71 6.69 -8.41
C PRO A 157 8.29 7.93 -9.07
N THR A 158 8.86 7.80 -10.26
CA THR A 158 9.42 8.96 -10.98
C THR A 158 8.40 9.65 -11.89
N LYS A 159 7.24 9.03 -12.10
CA LYS A 159 6.17 9.51 -12.98
C LYS A 159 4.83 9.54 -12.24
N LYS A 160 4.02 10.56 -12.54
CA LYS A 160 2.66 10.73 -11.99
C LYS A 160 1.79 9.48 -12.23
N GLU A 161 1.85 8.91 -13.43
CA GLU A 161 1.03 7.76 -13.81
C GLU A 161 1.33 6.55 -12.93
N ALA A 162 2.61 6.31 -12.61
CA ALA A 162 3.02 5.24 -11.72
C ALA A 162 2.54 5.52 -10.28
N TYR A 163 2.66 6.77 -9.81
CA TYR A 163 2.16 7.18 -8.50
C TYR A 163 0.66 6.92 -8.34
N LEU A 164 -0.14 7.40 -9.30
CA LEU A 164 -1.58 7.21 -9.32
C LEU A 164 -1.97 5.73 -9.46
N ARG A 165 -1.22 4.96 -10.26
CA ARG A 165 -1.44 3.51 -10.42
C ARG A 165 -1.27 2.77 -9.09
N ARG A 166 -0.20 3.06 -8.33
CA ARG A 166 0.01 2.45 -7.01
C ARG A 166 -1.12 2.78 -6.06
N MET A 167 -1.55 4.04 -6.02
CA MET A 167 -2.68 4.47 -5.19
C MET A 167 -3.98 3.76 -5.58
N SER A 168 -4.34 3.75 -6.86
CA SER A 168 -5.59 3.14 -7.32
C SER A 168 -5.62 1.63 -7.11
N ALA A 169 -4.48 0.95 -7.27
CA ALA A 169 -4.41 -0.50 -7.16
C ALA A 169 -4.28 -0.97 -5.70
N CYS A 170 -3.62 -0.19 -4.85
CA CYS A 170 -3.29 -0.65 -3.49
C CYS A 170 -4.22 -0.07 -2.41
N LEU A 171 -4.59 1.21 -2.50
CA LEU A 171 -5.05 1.96 -1.34
C LEU A 171 -6.58 1.95 -1.19
N ALA A 172 -7.07 1.80 0.04
CA ALA A 172 -8.46 2.10 0.38
C ALA A 172 -8.75 3.62 0.39
N ALA A 173 -10.01 4.02 0.26
CA ALA A 173 -10.41 5.42 0.10
C ALA A 173 -9.94 6.38 1.23
N ASP A 174 -9.85 5.92 2.47
CA ASP A 174 -9.37 6.69 3.63
C ASP A 174 -7.94 6.27 4.07
N GLY A 175 -7.19 5.65 3.14
CA GLY A 175 -5.84 5.16 3.35
C GLY A 175 -4.79 6.26 3.49
N ILE A 176 -3.60 5.84 3.91
CA ILE A 176 -2.43 6.69 4.07
C ILE A 176 -1.37 6.24 3.07
N VAL A 177 -0.74 7.20 2.39
CA VAL A 177 0.44 6.95 1.57
C VAL A 177 1.68 7.48 2.30
N ILE A 178 2.72 6.66 2.39
CA ILE A 178 4.03 7.04 2.93
C ILE A 178 5.06 6.87 1.84
N ASN A 179 5.72 7.96 1.46
CA ASN A 179 6.80 7.93 0.48
C ASN A 179 8.14 7.91 1.22
N MET A 180 8.96 6.88 1.03
CA MET A 180 10.31 6.86 1.57
C MET A 180 11.24 7.58 0.60
N VAL A 181 11.76 8.74 1.00
CA VAL A 181 12.44 9.68 0.12
C VAL A 181 13.87 9.90 0.59
N VAL A 182 14.85 9.54 -0.23
CA VAL A 182 16.26 9.89 0.04
C VAL A 182 16.56 11.33 -0.37
N GLY A 183 17.64 11.93 0.15
CA GLY A 183 17.99 13.32 -0.14
C GLY A 183 18.04 13.69 -1.64
N GLY A 184 18.46 12.75 -2.50
CA GLY A 184 18.48 12.93 -3.95
C GLY A 184 17.11 12.90 -4.65
N GLU A 185 16.05 12.46 -3.96
CA GLU A 185 14.71 12.27 -4.52
C GLU A 185 13.75 13.44 -4.21
N VAL A 186 14.20 14.46 -3.46
CA VAL A 186 13.34 15.59 -3.03
C VAL A 186 12.77 16.37 -4.22
N ALA A 187 13.54 16.58 -5.28
CA ALA A 187 13.06 17.25 -6.48
C ALA A 187 11.98 16.42 -7.21
N THR A 188 12.17 15.10 -7.26
CA THR A 188 11.17 14.17 -7.83
C THR A 188 9.88 14.19 -7.02
N LEU A 189 9.97 14.21 -5.69
CA LEU A 189 8.81 14.31 -4.81
C LEU A 189 8.00 15.58 -5.08
N LYS A 190 8.68 16.74 -5.17
CA LYS A 190 8.02 18.02 -5.49
C LYS A 190 7.36 17.99 -6.87
N GLY A 191 8.04 17.44 -7.88
CA GLY A 191 7.47 17.26 -9.20
C GLY A 191 6.22 16.37 -9.19
N LEU A 192 6.20 15.31 -8.38
CA LEU A 192 5.01 14.49 -8.19
C LEU A 192 3.87 15.26 -7.52
N GLU A 193 4.18 16.04 -6.48
CA GLU A 193 3.21 16.86 -5.74
C GLU A 193 2.50 17.84 -6.69
N GLU A 194 3.30 18.62 -7.43
CA GLU A 194 2.82 19.61 -8.41
C GLU A 194 1.99 18.96 -9.53
N THR A 195 2.52 17.89 -10.14
CA THR A 195 1.84 17.24 -11.27
C THR A 195 0.59 16.49 -10.85
N SER A 196 0.56 15.93 -9.64
CA SER A 196 -0.57 15.16 -9.13
C SER A 196 -1.65 16.03 -8.48
N GLY A 197 -1.33 17.28 -8.13
CA GLY A 197 -2.23 18.17 -7.39
C GLY A 197 -2.52 17.65 -5.97
N LEU A 198 -1.60 16.86 -5.41
CA LEU A 198 -1.68 16.32 -4.05
C LEU A 198 -0.82 17.19 -3.14
N LEU A 199 -1.09 17.18 -1.84
CA LEU A 199 -0.21 17.78 -0.84
C LEU A 199 0.47 16.65 -0.07
N ILE A 200 1.80 16.63 -0.09
CA ILE A 200 2.60 15.59 0.59
C ILE A 200 3.26 16.23 1.81
N ALA A 201 2.75 15.90 3.00
CA ALA A 201 3.14 16.52 4.27
C ALA A 201 4.30 15.81 4.99
#